data_AF-A0A261SIJ2-F1
#
_entry.id   AF-A0A261SIJ2-F1
#
_cell.length_a   1.000
_cell.length_b   1.000
_cell.length_c   1.000
_cell.angle_alpha   90.00
_cell.angle_beta   90.00
_cell.angle_gamma   90.00
#
_symmetry.space_group_name_H-M   'P 1'
#
loop_
_entity.id
_entity.type
_entity.pdbx_description
1 polymer ?
#
loop_
_entity_poly.entity_id
_entity_poly.type
_entity_poly.pdbx_seq_one_letter_code
_entity_poly.pdbx_strand_id
1 'polypeptide(L)'
;MNEGVINLAAPRATLCGTGAVLLDAEGPLSLDTQRRIWALADEMRDREDVIDVQPGMNNLLVMYDIASMDLEQAPQELLARWNATPVKQREGRTMEVPVIYGGELGMDMPDLASFHKMTPEEIAHLHAASEYVVFAPGTGPGFGYLFGLPPRLFTPRRKTPVMRPTGGLVSIGGAQSNLGGPRQENGPATHPTGWHAIGHAPNVPVPFDLSREPPNLLDMGDRIIFRVERVEA
;
A
#
# COMPACT_ATOMS: atom_id res chain seq x y z
N MET A 1 12.76 -6.69 -15.60
CA MET A 1 12.77 -7.80 -14.62
C MET A 1 13.22 -7.21 -13.29
N ASN A 2 12.41 -7.33 -12.24
CA ASN A 2 12.75 -6.80 -10.92
C ASN A 2 13.84 -7.67 -10.29
N GLU A 3 15.11 -7.37 -10.58
CA GLU A 3 16.23 -7.93 -9.83
C GLU A 3 16.08 -7.54 -8.35
N GLY A 4 15.95 -8.53 -7.46
CA GLY A 4 15.94 -8.33 -6.02
C GLY A 4 14.63 -8.65 -5.28
N VAL A 5 13.55 -9.07 -5.96
CA VAL A 5 12.35 -9.58 -5.26
C VAL A 5 12.56 -11.06 -4.93
N ILE A 6 12.73 -11.38 -3.65
CA ILE A 6 12.84 -12.75 -3.16
C ILE A 6 11.44 -13.27 -2.88
N ASN A 7 10.99 -14.26 -3.66
CA ASN A 7 9.76 -14.99 -3.36
C ASN A 7 10.12 -16.18 -2.46
N LEU A 8 9.50 -16.28 -1.29
CA LEU A 8 9.71 -17.40 -0.39
C LEU A 8 8.99 -18.65 -0.93
N ALA A 9 9.64 -19.81 -0.86
CA ALA A 9 9.04 -21.09 -1.25
C ALA A 9 8.04 -21.62 -0.21
N ALA A 10 8.14 -21.16 1.03
CA ALA A 10 7.29 -21.51 2.16
C ALA A 10 7.20 -20.29 3.11
N PRO A 11 6.10 -20.15 3.87
CA PRO A 11 5.96 -19.05 4.83
C PRO A 11 7.00 -19.20 5.93
N ARG A 12 7.38 -18.06 6.53
CA ARG A 12 8.33 -18.01 7.63
C ARG A 12 7.84 -17.04 8.68
N ALA A 13 7.87 -17.43 9.95
CA ALA A 13 7.72 -16.52 11.07
C ALA A 13 9.03 -16.41 11.84
N THR A 14 9.41 -15.18 12.19
CA THR A 14 10.63 -14.91 12.96
C THR A 14 10.36 -13.88 14.04
N LEU A 15 11.07 -13.99 15.16
CA LEU A 15 11.08 -12.93 16.16
C LEU A 15 11.56 -11.62 15.53
N CYS A 16 10.85 -10.53 15.82
CA CYS A 16 11.17 -9.18 15.40
C CYS A 16 11.35 -8.33 16.67
N GLY A 17 12.59 -8.24 17.15
CA GLY A 17 12.88 -7.66 18.47
C GLY A 17 12.44 -8.59 19.61
N THR A 18 12.06 -8.01 20.75
CA THR A 18 11.77 -8.73 21.99
C THR A 18 10.29 -8.93 22.28
N GLY A 19 9.41 -8.38 21.45
CA GLY A 19 7.97 -8.28 21.73
C GLY A 19 7.07 -8.62 20.54
N ALA A 20 7.64 -9.03 19.41
CA ALA A 20 6.88 -9.19 18.18
C ALA A 20 7.37 -10.35 17.33
N VAL A 21 6.49 -10.85 16.47
CA VAL A 21 6.77 -11.86 15.46
C VAL A 21 6.37 -11.31 14.10
N LEU A 22 7.29 -11.39 13.14
CA LEU A 22 7.02 -11.08 11.73
C LEU A 22 6.79 -12.39 10.98
N LEU A 23 5.61 -12.52 10.37
CA LEU A 23 5.27 -13.57 9.42
C LEU A 23 5.47 -13.04 7.99
N ASP A 24 6.40 -13.61 7.24
CA ASP A 24 6.52 -13.43 5.79
C ASP A 24 5.76 -14.56 5.08
N ALA A 25 4.82 -14.19 4.19
CA ALA A 25 4.08 -15.16 3.40
C ALA A 25 4.89 -15.69 2.22
N GLU A 26 4.53 -16.87 1.75
CA GLU A 26 5.09 -17.49 0.55
C GLU A 26 4.65 -16.82 -0.76
N GLY A 27 5.40 -17.09 -1.82
CA GLY A 27 5.03 -16.73 -3.18
C GLY A 27 5.16 -15.24 -3.52
N PRO A 28 4.77 -14.87 -4.74
CA PRO A 28 4.75 -13.47 -5.17
C PRO A 28 3.59 -12.71 -4.51
N LEU A 29 3.68 -11.39 -4.54
CA LEU A 29 2.60 -10.51 -4.10
C LEU A 29 1.30 -10.83 -4.84
N SER A 30 0.26 -11.18 -4.10
CA SER A 30 -1.06 -11.49 -4.65
C SER A 30 -2.18 -11.00 -3.72
N LEU A 31 -3.35 -10.72 -4.30
CA LEU A 31 -4.51 -10.33 -3.51
C LEU A 31 -5.05 -11.46 -2.64
N ASP A 32 -4.91 -12.71 -3.05
CA ASP A 32 -5.39 -13.86 -2.27
C ASP A 32 -4.51 -14.10 -1.04
N THR A 33 -3.19 -13.99 -1.18
CA THR A 33 -2.26 -14.02 -0.04
C THR A 33 -2.58 -12.88 0.93
N GLN A 34 -2.84 -11.68 0.42
CA GLN A 34 -3.16 -10.53 1.25
C GLN A 34 -4.51 -10.64 1.97
N ARG A 35 -5.52 -11.21 1.31
CA ARG A 35 -6.81 -11.52 1.93
C ARG A 35 -6.67 -12.49 3.10
N ARG A 36 -5.78 -13.48 2.97
CA ARG A 36 -5.42 -14.38 4.07
C ARG A 36 -4.71 -13.64 5.19
N ILE A 37 -3.78 -12.73 4.86
CA ILE A 37 -3.10 -11.88 5.85
C ILE A 37 -4.12 -11.03 6.62
N TRP A 38 -5.08 -10.39 5.96
CA TRP A 38 -6.12 -9.62 6.63
C TRP A 38 -7.00 -10.48 7.53
N ALA A 39 -7.37 -11.68 7.06
CA ALA A 39 -8.16 -12.61 7.86
C ALA A 39 -7.42 -13.05 9.14
N LEU A 40 -6.13 -13.39 9.02
CA LEU A 40 -5.28 -13.71 10.16
C LEU A 40 -5.09 -12.49 11.06
N ALA A 41 -4.96 -11.30 10.49
CA ALA A 41 -4.80 -10.08 11.26
C ALA A 41 -6.02 -9.78 12.13
N ASP A 42 -7.23 -9.97 11.58
CA ASP A 42 -8.48 -9.81 12.31
C ASP A 42 -8.58 -10.86 13.44
N GLU A 43 -8.22 -12.13 13.17
CA GLU A 43 -8.17 -13.19 14.19
C GLU A 43 -7.19 -12.87 15.34
N MET A 44 -6.00 -12.37 15.01
CA MET A 44 -4.98 -12.08 16.01
C MET A 44 -5.33 -10.85 16.85
N ARG A 45 -6.04 -9.86 16.28
CA ARG A 45 -6.43 -8.64 17.00
C ARG A 45 -7.42 -8.90 18.14
N ASP A 46 -8.19 -9.98 18.05
CA ASP A 46 -9.18 -10.35 19.08
C ASP A 46 -8.56 -11.12 20.26
N ARG A 47 -7.25 -11.38 20.27
CA ARG A 47 -6.57 -12.11 21.35
C ARG A 47 -6.13 -11.18 22.48
N GLU A 48 -6.25 -11.65 23.72
CA GLU A 48 -5.85 -10.90 24.92
C GLU A 48 -4.33 -10.71 25.06
N ASP A 49 -3.53 -11.64 24.52
CA ASP A 49 -2.07 -11.60 24.57
C ASP A 49 -1.44 -10.80 23.42
N VAL A 50 -2.26 -10.19 22.56
CA VAL A 50 -1.82 -9.38 21.42
C VAL A 50 -2.03 -7.90 21.73
N ILE A 51 -0.96 -7.13 21.66
CA ILE A 51 -0.98 -5.66 21.85
C ILE A 51 -1.41 -4.97 20.55
N ASP A 52 -0.87 -5.41 19.41
CA ASP A 52 -1.11 -4.78 18.12
C ASP A 52 -0.83 -5.74 16.96
N VAL A 53 -1.48 -5.47 15.82
CA VAL A 53 -1.36 -6.26 14.60
C VAL A 53 -1.24 -5.34 13.40
N GLN A 54 -0.12 -5.46 12.68
CA GLN A 54 0.24 -4.59 11.56
C GLN A 54 0.40 -5.43 10.28
N PRO A 55 -0.66 -5.52 9.45
CA PRO A 55 -0.56 -6.11 8.11
C PRO A 55 0.35 -5.25 7.24
N GLY A 56 1.32 -5.86 6.56
CA GLY A 56 2.18 -5.19 5.60
C GLY A 56 1.96 -5.73 4.18
N MET A 57 2.98 -5.59 3.33
CA MET A 57 2.94 -6.10 1.96
C MET A 57 3.42 -7.55 1.94
N ASN A 58 2.51 -8.53 1.85
CA ASN A 58 2.85 -9.95 1.88
C ASN A 58 3.47 -10.43 3.22
N ASN A 59 3.25 -9.68 4.30
CA ASN A 59 3.68 -10.05 5.64
C ASN A 59 2.71 -9.51 6.71
N LEU A 60 2.85 -10.02 7.93
CA LEU A 60 2.08 -9.64 9.11
C LEU A 60 3.01 -9.51 10.30
N LEU A 61 3.04 -8.35 10.94
CA LEU A 61 3.71 -8.17 12.22
C LEU A 61 2.67 -8.27 13.35
N VAL A 62 2.90 -9.15 14.31
CA VAL A 62 2.08 -9.28 15.52
C VAL A 62 2.93 -8.92 16.72
N MET A 63 2.44 -7.97 17.53
CA MET A 63 3.07 -7.55 18.78
C MET A 63 2.31 -8.18 19.94
N TYR A 64 3.04 -8.79 20.87
CA TYR A 64 2.46 -9.54 21.99
C TYR A 64 2.78 -8.87 23.33
N ASP A 65 1.94 -9.12 24.32
CA ASP A 65 2.25 -8.81 25.70
C ASP A 65 3.19 -9.87 26.28
N ILE A 66 4.46 -9.48 26.44
CA ILE A 66 5.52 -10.36 26.95
C ILE A 66 5.35 -10.68 28.44
N ALA A 67 4.49 -9.96 29.16
CA ALA A 67 4.15 -10.29 30.54
C ALA A 67 3.16 -11.47 30.62
N SER A 68 2.37 -11.70 29.56
CA SER A 68 1.33 -12.73 29.52
C SER A 68 1.72 -14.01 28.80
N MET A 69 2.81 -14.03 28.01
CA MET A 69 3.22 -15.21 27.25
C MET A 69 4.73 -15.37 27.05
N ASP A 70 5.15 -16.61 26.76
CA ASP A 70 6.50 -16.92 26.29
C ASP A 70 6.58 -16.81 24.76
N LEU A 71 7.40 -15.89 24.27
CA LEU A 71 7.56 -15.63 22.84
C LEU A 71 8.32 -16.70 22.07
N GLU A 72 9.00 -17.64 22.73
CA GLU A 72 9.79 -18.66 22.04
C GLU A 72 8.94 -19.50 21.07
N GLN A 73 7.69 -19.76 21.44
CA GLN A 73 6.76 -20.57 20.66
C GLN A 73 5.89 -19.76 19.68
N ALA A 74 5.84 -18.43 19.84
CA ALA A 74 4.97 -17.55 19.06
C ALA A 74 5.20 -17.64 17.54
N PRO A 75 6.44 -17.77 17.01
CA PRO A 75 6.65 -17.98 15.57
C PRO A 75 6.01 -19.27 15.03
N GLN A 76 6.14 -20.38 15.76
CA GLN A 76 5.57 -21.66 15.34
C GLN A 76 4.04 -21.62 15.39
N GLU A 77 3.48 -21.01 16.43
CA GLU A 77 2.04 -20.81 16.55
C GLU A 77 1.50 -19.94 15.41
N LEU A 78 2.14 -18.81 15.12
CA LEU A 78 1.71 -17.90 14.06
C LEU A 78 1.78 -18.57 12.67
N LEU A 79 2.78 -19.42 12.43
CA LEU A 79 2.85 -20.25 11.22
C LEU A 79 1.73 -21.28 11.15
N ALA A 80 1.42 -21.95 12.26
CA ALA A 80 0.32 -22.91 12.31
C ALA A 80 -1.03 -22.22 12.02
N ARG A 81 -1.25 -21.03 12.61
CA ARG A 81 -2.43 -20.20 12.32
C ARG A 81 -2.47 -19.76 10.88
N TRP A 82 -1.39 -19.21 10.34
CA TRP A 82 -1.28 -18.89 8.91
C TRP A 82 -1.75 -20.06 8.06
N ASN A 83 -1.20 -21.25 8.27
CA ASN A 83 -1.54 -22.45 7.51
C ASN A 83 -3.01 -22.88 7.65
N ALA A 84 -3.65 -22.59 8.79
CA ALA A 84 -5.06 -22.88 9.04
C ALA A 84 -6.02 -21.77 8.54
N THR A 85 -5.58 -20.51 8.48
CA THR A 85 -6.41 -19.38 8.05
C THR A 85 -6.75 -19.51 6.56
N PRO A 86 -8.02 -19.53 6.16
CA PRO A 86 -8.40 -19.53 4.75
C PRO A 86 -8.31 -18.13 4.14
N VAL A 87 -8.24 -18.08 2.81
CA VAL A 87 -8.46 -16.83 2.08
C VAL A 87 -9.90 -16.37 2.30
N LYS A 88 -10.09 -15.21 2.91
CA LYS A 88 -11.42 -14.61 3.13
C LYS A 88 -11.64 -13.47 2.14
N GLN A 89 -12.72 -13.56 1.37
CA GLN A 89 -13.14 -12.44 0.52
C GLN A 89 -13.55 -11.27 1.40
N ARG A 90 -13.14 -10.08 1.00
CA ARG A 90 -13.51 -8.82 1.65
C ARG A 90 -14.20 -7.96 0.61
N GLU A 91 -15.47 -7.67 0.86
CA GLU A 91 -16.21 -6.67 0.09
C GLU A 91 -15.82 -5.31 0.65
N GLY A 92 -15.26 -4.46 -0.22
CA GLY A 92 -14.86 -3.11 0.11
C GLY A 92 -15.66 -2.10 -0.70
N ARG A 93 -15.72 -0.87 -0.20
CA ARG A 93 -16.32 0.25 -0.92
C ARG A 93 -15.39 0.68 -2.06
N THR A 94 -15.97 1.29 -3.08
CA THR A 94 -15.20 1.86 -4.20
C THR A 94 -15.27 3.38 -4.15
N MET A 95 -14.12 4.03 -4.21
CA MET A 95 -13.99 5.48 -4.34
C MET A 95 -13.43 5.83 -5.71
N GLU A 96 -14.10 6.74 -6.41
CA GLU A 96 -13.58 7.30 -7.64
C GLU A 96 -12.80 8.58 -7.36
N VAL A 97 -11.63 8.74 -7.98
CA VAL A 97 -10.74 9.88 -7.77
C VAL A 97 -10.39 10.49 -9.13
N PRO A 98 -10.87 11.70 -9.43
CA PRO A 98 -10.42 12.46 -10.60
C PRO A 98 -8.93 12.81 -10.46
N VAL A 99 -8.18 12.59 -11.53
CA VAL A 99 -6.73 12.83 -11.59
C VAL A 99 -6.39 13.66 -12.82
N ILE A 100 -5.59 14.68 -12.57
CA ILE A 100 -4.89 15.45 -13.59
C ILE A 100 -3.51 14.84 -13.74
N TYR A 101 -3.25 14.21 -14.88
CA TYR A 101 -1.98 13.55 -15.18
C TYR A 101 -0.99 14.52 -15.84
N GLY A 102 0.31 14.30 -15.63
CA GLY A 102 1.36 15.15 -16.21
C GLY A 102 1.45 16.54 -15.56
N GLY A 103 2.00 17.51 -16.30
CA GLY A 103 2.23 18.86 -15.82
C GLY A 103 3.19 18.95 -14.63
N GLU A 104 3.14 20.06 -13.89
CA GLU A 104 4.05 20.34 -12.77
C GLU A 104 3.96 19.29 -11.65
N LEU A 105 2.77 18.70 -11.42
CA LEU A 105 2.55 17.71 -10.35
C LEU A 105 2.67 16.26 -10.83
N GLY A 106 2.74 16.04 -12.14
CA GLY A 106 3.12 14.78 -12.79
C GLY A 106 4.51 14.84 -13.41
N MET A 107 5.44 15.53 -12.75
CA MET A 107 6.78 15.86 -13.27
C MET A 107 7.64 14.66 -13.69
N ASP A 108 7.37 13.45 -13.20
CA ASP A 108 8.10 12.25 -13.59
C ASP A 108 7.51 11.58 -14.85
N MET A 109 6.39 12.10 -15.39
CA MET A 109 5.71 11.53 -16.56
C MET A 109 6.60 11.47 -17.82
N PRO A 110 7.40 12.48 -18.19
CA PRO A 110 8.27 12.40 -19.37
C PRO A 110 9.35 11.31 -19.25
N ASP A 111 9.95 11.16 -18.06
CA ASP A 111 10.94 10.13 -17.78
C ASP A 111 10.31 8.73 -17.88
N LEU A 112 9.09 8.57 -17.34
CA LEU A 112 8.34 7.32 -17.39
C LEU A 112 7.89 6.98 -18.82
N ALA A 113 7.45 7.96 -19.60
CA ALA A 113 7.10 7.83 -21.00
C ALA A 113 8.29 7.26 -21.81
N SER A 114 9.48 7.84 -21.60
CA SER A 114 10.72 7.35 -22.19
C SER A 114 11.07 5.93 -21.74
N PHE A 115 11.01 5.67 -20.42
CA PHE A 115 11.35 4.37 -19.83
C PHE A 115 10.45 3.23 -20.32
N HIS A 116 9.14 3.47 -20.39
CA HIS A 116 8.15 2.48 -20.80
C HIS A 116 7.89 2.45 -22.31
N LYS A 117 8.47 3.38 -23.07
CA LYS A 117 8.22 3.59 -24.50
C LYS A 117 6.73 3.79 -24.78
N MET A 118 6.12 4.70 -24.02
CA MET A 118 4.71 5.07 -24.09
C MET A 118 4.58 6.59 -24.14
N THR A 119 3.44 7.11 -24.59
CA THR A 119 3.12 8.53 -24.40
C THR A 119 2.58 8.80 -22.98
N PRO A 120 2.64 10.05 -22.49
CA PRO A 120 1.96 10.44 -21.25
C PRO A 120 0.48 10.04 -21.21
N GLU A 121 -0.23 10.18 -22.32
CA GLU A 121 -1.62 9.79 -22.45
C GLU A 121 -1.80 8.28 -22.32
N GLU A 122 -0.96 7.47 -22.96
CA GLU A 122 -1.02 6.01 -22.82
C GLU A 122 -0.79 5.57 -21.38
N ILE A 123 0.16 6.19 -20.67
CA ILE A 123 0.40 5.92 -19.24
C ILE A 123 -0.82 6.30 -18.41
N ALA A 124 -1.38 7.49 -18.61
CA ALA A 124 -2.54 7.98 -17.88
C ALA A 124 -3.75 7.05 -18.04
N HIS A 125 -4.07 6.68 -19.28
CA HIS A 125 -5.20 5.78 -19.58
C HIS A 125 -4.95 4.36 -19.05
N LEU A 126 -3.73 3.83 -19.17
CA LEU A 126 -3.39 2.51 -18.66
C LEU A 126 -3.47 2.45 -17.13
N HIS A 127 -2.99 3.49 -16.45
CA HIS A 127 -3.10 3.63 -15.00
C HIS A 127 -4.58 3.73 -14.58
N ALA A 128 -5.35 4.63 -15.19
CA ALA A 128 -6.75 4.86 -14.84
C ALA A 128 -7.69 3.69 -15.20
N ALA A 129 -7.30 2.80 -16.13
CA ALA A 129 -8.07 1.61 -16.48
C ALA A 129 -8.04 0.51 -15.39
N SER A 130 -7.16 0.66 -14.39
CA SER A 130 -6.99 -0.32 -13.32
C SER A 130 -7.89 -0.01 -12.13
N GLU A 131 -8.29 -1.07 -11.45
CA GLU A 131 -8.92 -0.97 -10.15
C GLU A 131 -7.87 -1.27 -9.08
N TYR A 132 -7.73 -0.33 -8.14
CA TYR A 132 -6.70 -0.38 -7.12
C TYR A 132 -7.28 -0.81 -5.80
N VAL A 133 -6.69 -1.82 -5.16
CA VAL A 133 -7.10 -2.27 -3.83
C VAL A 133 -6.20 -1.64 -2.78
N VAL A 134 -6.78 -1.08 -1.72
CA VAL A 134 -6.06 -0.66 -0.52
C VAL A 134 -5.49 -1.91 0.14
N PHE A 135 -4.18 -2.12 -0.04
CA PHE A 135 -3.55 -3.41 0.18
C PHE A 135 -2.95 -3.55 1.57
N ALA A 136 -2.23 -2.52 2.00
CA ALA A 136 -1.59 -2.42 3.31
C ALA A 136 -1.54 -0.95 3.76
N PRO A 137 -1.40 -0.67 5.06
CA PRO A 137 -1.21 0.68 5.56
C PRO A 137 -0.04 1.40 4.88
N GLY A 138 -0.22 2.69 4.60
CA GLY A 138 0.82 3.56 4.07
C GLY A 138 1.73 4.09 5.18
N THR A 139 2.58 5.06 4.84
CA THR A 139 3.46 5.72 5.81
C THR A 139 2.73 6.68 6.76
N GLY A 140 1.50 7.06 6.45
CA GLY A 140 0.65 7.92 7.26
C GLY A 140 -0.79 7.40 7.30
N PRO A 141 -1.62 7.95 8.20
CA PRO A 141 -2.95 7.44 8.41
C PRO A 141 -3.88 7.70 7.20
N GLY A 142 -4.72 6.71 6.90
CA GLY A 142 -5.86 6.80 6.01
C GLY A 142 -5.66 6.40 4.53
N PHE A 143 -4.49 6.65 3.91
CA PHE A 143 -4.20 6.11 2.58
C PHE A 143 -3.17 4.98 2.67
N GLY A 144 -3.53 3.84 2.09
CA GLY A 144 -2.69 2.65 2.03
C GLY A 144 -1.87 2.57 0.75
N TYR A 145 -0.92 1.64 0.74
CA TYR A 145 -0.31 1.20 -0.51
C TYR A 145 -1.35 0.52 -1.40
N LEU A 146 -1.36 0.88 -2.69
CA LEU A 146 -2.34 0.36 -3.64
C LEU A 146 -1.77 -0.79 -4.46
N PHE A 147 -2.52 -1.90 -4.53
CA PHE A 147 -2.26 -3.03 -5.41
C PHE A 147 -3.13 -2.97 -6.65
N GLY A 148 -2.63 -3.43 -7.80
CA GLY A 148 -3.37 -3.45 -9.06
C GLY A 148 -2.74 -2.63 -10.19
N LEU A 149 -1.55 -2.05 -9.98
CA LEU A 149 -0.82 -1.37 -11.06
C LEU A 149 -0.58 -2.33 -12.24
N PRO A 150 -0.82 -1.93 -13.50
CA PRO A 150 -0.50 -2.78 -14.64
C PRO A 150 0.99 -3.12 -14.69
N PRO A 151 1.38 -4.38 -14.96
CA PRO A 151 2.78 -4.78 -15.05
C PRO A 151 3.60 -3.96 -16.06
N ARG A 152 2.94 -3.45 -17.11
CA ARG A 152 3.55 -2.56 -18.11
C ARG A 152 3.99 -1.19 -17.55
N LEU A 153 3.54 -0.81 -16.36
CA LEU A 153 3.94 0.43 -15.67
C LEU A 153 4.88 0.17 -14.49
N PHE A 154 5.30 -1.07 -14.25
CA PHE A 154 6.20 -1.39 -13.13
C PHE A 154 7.52 -0.65 -13.27
N THR A 155 7.80 0.22 -12.29
CA THR A 155 8.95 1.12 -12.33
C THR A 155 9.69 1.05 -11.00
N PRO A 156 10.97 0.66 -10.94
CA PRO A 156 11.72 0.62 -9.69
C PRO A 156 11.65 1.96 -8.94
N ARG A 157 11.53 1.92 -7.61
CA ARG A 157 11.68 3.12 -6.78
C ARG A 157 13.08 3.71 -6.97
N ARG A 158 13.19 5.04 -6.88
CA ARG A 158 14.47 5.73 -6.91
C ARG A 158 15.33 5.27 -5.73
N LYS A 159 16.60 4.98 -5.99
CA LYS A 159 17.57 4.60 -4.95
C LYS A 159 17.83 5.74 -3.96
N THR A 160 17.87 6.97 -4.48
CA THR A 160 17.97 8.19 -3.69
C THR A 160 16.62 8.92 -3.74
N PRO A 161 15.92 9.09 -2.60
CA PRO A 161 14.68 9.86 -2.54
C PRO A 161 14.89 11.30 -3.00
N VAL A 162 13.85 11.87 -3.62
CA VAL A 162 13.81 13.26 -4.09
C VAL A 162 12.68 13.99 -3.40
N MET A 163 12.83 15.31 -3.24
CA MET A 163 11.75 16.13 -2.67
C MET A 163 10.63 16.27 -3.70
N ARG A 164 9.39 16.04 -3.26
CA ARG A 164 8.18 16.22 -4.08
C ARG A 164 7.14 17.05 -3.31
N PRO A 165 6.32 17.86 -3.98
CA PRO A 165 5.22 18.59 -3.36
C PRO A 165 4.29 17.68 -2.56
N THR A 166 3.65 18.22 -1.52
CA THR A 166 2.52 17.57 -0.85
C THR A 166 1.20 18.01 -1.48
N GLY A 167 0.17 17.18 -1.37
CA GLY A 167 -1.18 17.48 -1.86
C GLY A 167 -1.62 16.63 -3.04
N GLY A 168 -2.28 15.50 -2.75
CA GLY A 168 -3.02 14.72 -3.74
C GLY A 168 -2.18 14.03 -4.80
N LEU A 169 -0.85 13.94 -4.65
CA LEU A 169 0.00 13.32 -5.66
C LEU A 169 -0.40 11.86 -5.93
N VAL A 170 -0.51 11.53 -7.20
CA VAL A 170 -0.62 10.16 -7.69
C VAL A 170 0.74 9.74 -8.18
N SER A 171 1.25 8.63 -7.64
CA SER A 171 2.60 8.18 -7.93
C SER A 171 2.71 6.67 -8.06
N ILE A 172 3.74 6.21 -8.78
CA ILE A 172 4.02 4.78 -8.98
C ILE A 172 5.42 4.43 -8.48
N GLY A 173 5.57 3.19 -8.01
CA GLY A 173 6.84 2.69 -7.49
C GLY A 173 6.81 1.18 -7.26
N GLY A 174 7.78 0.47 -7.83
CA GLY A 174 7.75 -0.98 -7.95
C GLY A 174 6.52 -1.45 -8.71
N ALA A 175 5.75 -2.32 -8.08
CA ALA A 175 4.49 -2.88 -8.60
C ALA A 175 3.23 -2.16 -8.06
N GLN A 176 3.39 -0.95 -7.52
CA GLN A 176 2.37 -0.29 -6.72
C GLN A 176 2.06 1.11 -7.23
N SER A 177 0.84 1.57 -6.95
CA SER A 177 0.44 2.97 -7.05
C SER A 177 0.18 3.53 -5.64
N ASN A 178 0.15 4.85 -5.52
CA ASN A 178 -0.10 5.55 -4.28
C ASN A 178 -0.88 6.84 -4.56
N LEU A 179 -1.79 7.17 -3.64
CA LEU A 179 -2.51 8.44 -3.61
C LEU A 179 -2.11 9.20 -2.33
N GLY A 180 -1.55 10.38 -2.49
CA GLY A 180 -1.22 11.27 -1.38
C GLY A 180 -2.45 11.96 -0.80
N GLY A 181 -2.40 12.29 0.49
CA GLY A 181 -3.40 13.12 1.16
C GLY A 181 -3.44 14.57 0.65
N PRO A 182 -4.51 15.32 0.94
CA PRO A 182 -4.59 16.73 0.57
C PRO A 182 -3.49 17.53 1.26
N ARG A 183 -3.15 18.69 0.68
CA ARG A 183 -2.16 19.58 1.29
C ARG A 183 -2.73 20.11 2.60
N GLN A 184 -1.96 19.98 3.67
CA GLN A 184 -2.30 20.55 4.97
C GLN A 184 -1.71 21.95 5.09
N GLU A 185 -2.49 22.90 5.59
CA GLU A 185 -2.08 24.31 5.72
C GLU A 185 -0.79 24.46 6.55
N ASN A 186 -0.70 23.72 7.66
CA ASN A 186 0.45 23.72 8.57
C ASN A 186 1.40 22.53 8.33
N GLY A 187 1.23 21.81 7.23
CA GLY A 187 2.06 20.66 6.87
C GLY A 187 3.30 21.06 6.07
N PRO A 188 4.28 20.15 5.90
CA PRO A 188 5.42 20.40 5.05
C PRO A 188 4.98 20.59 3.59
N ALA A 189 5.56 21.57 2.91
CA ALA A 189 5.27 21.85 1.49
C ALA A 189 5.79 20.74 0.56
N THR A 190 6.82 20.01 0.99
CA THR A 190 7.42 18.90 0.25
C THR A 190 7.78 17.75 1.18
N HIS A 191 7.90 16.54 0.64
CA HIS A 191 8.35 15.36 1.36
C HIS A 191 9.35 14.55 0.51
N PRO A 192 10.32 13.84 1.14
CA PRO A 192 11.21 12.95 0.41
C PRO A 192 10.45 11.70 -0.04
N THR A 193 10.56 11.34 -1.33
CA THR A 193 9.96 10.12 -1.85
C THR A 193 10.84 9.48 -2.93
N GLY A 194 10.85 8.15 -2.94
CA GLY A 194 11.44 7.35 -4.02
C GLY A 194 10.45 6.99 -5.13
N TRP A 195 9.20 7.45 -5.03
CA TRP A 195 8.14 7.18 -6.01
C TRP A 195 8.18 8.21 -7.14
N HIS A 196 7.61 7.85 -8.29
CA HIS A 196 7.54 8.69 -9.48
C HIS A 196 6.15 9.30 -9.59
N ALA A 197 6.06 10.63 -9.55
CA ALA A 197 4.81 11.38 -9.62
C ALA A 197 4.31 11.44 -11.06
N ILE A 198 3.10 10.94 -11.29
CA ILE A 198 2.46 10.88 -12.62
C ILE A 198 1.28 11.85 -12.74
N GLY A 199 0.87 12.49 -11.65
CA GLY A 199 -0.23 13.44 -11.64
C GLY A 199 -0.66 13.78 -10.22
N HIS A 200 -1.82 14.42 -10.10
CA HIS A 200 -2.41 14.73 -8.81
C HIS A 200 -3.94 14.75 -8.86
N ALA A 201 -4.55 14.55 -7.70
CA ALA A 201 -5.97 14.70 -7.45
C ALA A 201 -6.21 16.00 -6.65
N PRO A 202 -6.70 17.09 -7.28
CA PRO A 202 -6.79 18.40 -6.63
C PRO A 202 -7.79 18.42 -5.47
N ASN A 203 -8.86 17.62 -5.58
CA ASN A 203 -9.95 17.53 -4.59
C ASN A 203 -9.91 16.21 -3.82
N VAL A 204 -8.71 15.66 -3.59
CA VAL A 204 -8.58 14.42 -2.83
C VAL A 204 -9.17 14.58 -1.42
N PRO A 205 -10.01 13.65 -0.94
CA PRO A 205 -10.58 13.76 0.39
C PRO A 205 -9.52 13.52 1.48
N VAL A 206 -9.78 14.04 2.68
CA VAL A 206 -8.93 13.79 3.85
C VAL A 206 -9.01 12.30 4.20
N PRO A 207 -7.90 11.56 4.17
CA PRO A 207 -7.96 10.10 4.30
C PRO A 207 -8.17 9.64 5.74
N PHE A 208 -7.79 10.44 6.74
CA PHE A 208 -7.97 10.16 8.16
C PHE A 208 -8.43 11.41 8.90
N ASP A 209 -9.48 11.28 9.70
CA ASP A 209 -10.07 12.37 10.46
C ASP A 209 -10.71 11.81 11.74
N LEU A 210 -10.20 12.22 12.91
CA LEU A 210 -10.68 11.79 14.22
C LEU A 210 -12.11 12.25 14.52
N SER A 211 -12.66 13.20 13.75
CA SER A 211 -14.05 13.62 13.90
C SER A 211 -15.05 12.71 13.15
N ARG A 212 -14.57 11.74 12.36
CA ARG A 212 -15.38 10.75 11.65
C ARG A 212 -15.39 9.40 12.37
N GLU A 213 -16.47 8.64 12.20
CA GLU A 213 -16.61 7.27 12.69
C GLU A 213 -17.00 6.33 11.52
N PRO A 214 -16.10 5.42 11.08
CA PRO A 214 -14.71 5.28 11.52
C PRO A 214 -13.82 6.45 11.03
N PRO A 215 -12.65 6.68 11.68
CA PRO A 215 -11.79 7.82 11.33
C PRO A 215 -11.09 7.65 9.97
N ASN A 216 -10.85 6.40 9.56
CA ASN A 216 -10.35 6.06 8.23
C ASN A 216 -11.44 6.27 7.17
N LEU A 217 -11.09 6.97 6.10
CA LEU A 217 -11.97 7.07 4.93
C LEU A 217 -12.07 5.74 4.19
N LEU A 218 -10.94 5.05 4.02
CA LEU A 218 -10.81 3.76 3.35
C LEU A 218 -10.14 2.75 4.26
N ASP A 219 -10.63 1.53 4.24
CA ASP A 219 -10.02 0.40 4.95
C ASP A 219 -9.34 -0.57 3.97
N MET A 220 -8.53 -1.48 4.51
CA MET A 220 -7.94 -2.56 3.73
C MET A 220 -9.03 -3.37 3.00
N GLY A 221 -8.84 -3.58 1.70
CA GLY A 221 -9.83 -4.21 0.83
C GLY A 221 -10.78 -3.24 0.11
N ASP A 222 -10.87 -1.98 0.54
CA ASP A 222 -11.54 -0.94 -0.24
C ASP A 222 -10.81 -0.68 -1.56
N ARG A 223 -11.52 -0.08 -2.52
CA ARG A 223 -11.07 0.11 -3.91
C ARG A 223 -10.98 1.59 -4.26
N ILE A 224 -9.98 1.93 -5.06
CA ILE A 224 -9.82 3.23 -5.70
C ILE A 224 -9.85 3.02 -7.21
N ILE A 225 -10.67 3.79 -7.90
CA ILE A 225 -10.65 3.89 -9.35
C ILE A 225 -10.25 5.32 -9.72
N PHE A 226 -9.10 5.47 -10.36
CA PHE A 226 -8.69 6.77 -10.87
C PHE A 226 -9.44 7.09 -12.16
N ARG A 227 -9.90 8.33 -12.30
CA ARG A 227 -10.55 8.84 -13.50
C ARG A 227 -9.66 9.91 -14.12
N VAL A 228 -9.36 9.77 -15.41
CA VAL A 228 -8.63 10.82 -16.14
C VAL A 228 -9.54 12.04 -16.23
N GLU A 229 -9.20 13.10 -15.48
CA GLU A 229 -9.85 14.40 -15.63
C GLU A 229 -9.30 15.12 -16.87
N ARG A 230 -7.96 15.11 -17.01
CA ARG A 230 -7.22 15.53 -18.20
C ARG A 230 -5.76 15.07 -18.11
N VAL A 231 -5.04 15.22 -19.21
CA VAL A 231 -3.58 15.02 -19.31
C VAL A 231 -2.94 16.34 -19.71
N GLU A 232 -1.99 16.81 -18.91
CA GLU A 232 -1.21 18.03 -19.13
C GLU A 232 0.19 17.69 -19.68
N ALA A 233 0.71 18.58 -20.50
CA ALA A 233 2.03 18.43 -21.14
C ALA A 233 3.19 18.75 -20.19
#